data_AF-A0A955MSW9-F1
#
_entry.id   AF-A0A955MSW9-F1
#
_cell.length_a   1.000
_cell.length_b   1.000
_cell.length_c   1.000
_cell.angle_alpha   90.00
_cell.angle_beta   90.00
_cell.angle_gamma   90.00
#
_symmetry.space_group_name_H-M   'P 1'
#
loop_
_entity.id
_entity.type
_entity.pdbx_description
1 polymer ?
#
loop_
_entity_poly.entity_id
_entity_poly.type
_entity_poly.pdbx_seq_one_letter_code
_entity_poly.pdbx_strand_id
1 'polypeptide(L)'
;MQFADPYFLLLLPLLPLVAWYASWVRRNRRGALRFSDLTRFKKIRPSSSLRWRHSVMALRLIALALLIVAAARPQSRETILENNYTEGVDILLALDCSGSMSAMDLDFKKRTRLD
;
A
#
# COMPACT_ATOMS: atom_id res chain seq x y z
N MET A 1 11.42 5.07 3.32
CA MET A 1 10.33 4.69 2.39
C MET A 1 10.83 4.88 0.96
N GLN A 2 10.83 3.82 0.16
CA GLN A 2 11.15 3.88 -1.26
C GLN A 2 9.90 3.50 -2.05
N PHE A 3 9.58 4.23 -3.11
CA PHE A 3 8.52 3.85 -4.04
C PHE A 3 9.13 2.97 -5.12
N ALA A 4 8.50 1.83 -5.42
CA ALA A 4 8.96 0.97 -6.52
C ALA A 4 8.72 1.67 -7.87
N ASP A 5 7.58 2.35 -8.01
CA ASP A 5 7.15 2.99 -9.26
C ASP A 5 6.76 4.46 -9.02
N PRO A 6 7.75 5.35 -8.81
CA PRO A 6 7.49 6.75 -8.44
C PRO A 6 6.76 7.55 -9.53
N TYR A 7 6.80 7.11 -10.79
CA TYR A 7 6.16 7.77 -11.92
C TYR A 7 4.64 7.92 -11.76
N PHE A 8 3.98 7.02 -11.02
CA PHE A 8 2.55 7.15 -10.76
C PHE A 8 2.21 8.40 -9.95
N LEU A 9 3.14 8.95 -9.16
CA LEU A 9 2.92 10.21 -8.43
C LEU A 9 2.77 11.42 -9.37
N LEU A 10 3.23 11.32 -10.63
CA LEU A 10 3.01 12.37 -11.64
C LEU A 10 1.53 12.50 -12.04
N LEU A 11 0.65 11.57 -11.65
CA LEU A 11 -0.80 11.69 -11.80
C LEU A 11 -1.44 12.57 -10.72
N LEU A 12 -0.77 12.83 -9.60
CA LEU A 12 -1.32 13.65 -8.51
C LEU A 12 -1.68 15.10 -8.95
N PRO A 13 -0.84 15.81 -9.74
CA PRO A 13 -1.17 17.13 -10.30
C PRO A 13 -2.38 17.12 -11.24
N LEU A 14 -2.81 15.97 -11.74
CA LEU A 14 -4.00 15.86 -12.59
C LEU A 14 -5.30 15.94 -11.78
N LEU A 15 -5.27 15.65 -10.47
CA LEU A 15 -6.45 15.74 -9.59
C LEU A 15 -7.14 17.11 -9.58
N PRO A 16 -6.45 18.26 -9.45
CA PRO A 16 -7.10 19.57 -9.52
C PRO A 16 -7.77 19.82 -10.88
N LEU A 17 -7.18 19.32 -11.97
CA LEU A 17 -7.74 19.38 -13.32
C LEU A 17 -9.05 18.58 -13.41
N VAL A 18 -9.07 17.35 -12.87
CA VAL A 18 -10.28 16.53 -12.77
C VAL A 18 -11.33 17.20 -11.88
N ALA A 19 -10.91 17.81 -10.77
CA ALA A 19 -11.81 18.51 -9.86
C ALA A 19 -12.45 19.74 -10.52
N TRP A 20 -11.66 20.51 -11.27
CA TRP A 20 -12.10 21.65 -12.05
C TRP A 20 -13.06 21.24 -13.16
N TYR A 21 -12.68 20.27 -13.99
CA TYR A 21 -13.51 19.75 -15.08
C TYR A 21 -14.85 19.21 -14.58
N ALA A 22 -14.83 18.39 -13.52
CA ALA A 22 -16.06 17.86 -12.93
C ALA A 22 -16.96 18.97 -12.39
N SER A 23 -16.38 20.06 -11.85
CA SER A 23 -17.13 21.21 -11.36
C SER A 23 -17.69 22.06 -12.50
N TRP A 24 -16.94 22.23 -13.59
CA TRP A 24 -17.37 22.91 -14.81
C TRP A 24 -18.53 22.16 -15.48
N VAL A 25 -18.40 20.85 -15.70
CA VAL A 25 -19.48 20.00 -16.25
C VAL A 25 -20.74 20.07 -15.38
N ARG A 26 -20.62 19.98 -14.06
CA ARG A 26 -21.77 20.13 -13.15
C ARG A 26 -22.42 21.51 -13.22
N ARG A 27 -21.65 22.57 -13.47
CA ARG A 27 -22.19 23.94 -13.62
C ARG A 27 -22.91 24.10 -14.96
N ASN A 28 -22.36 23.55 -16.04
CA ASN A 28 -22.97 23.58 -17.38
C ASN A 28 -24.18 22.64 -17.51
N ARG A 29 -24.20 21.52 -16.78
CA ARG A 29 -25.34 20.58 -16.75
C ARG A 29 -26.47 21.01 -15.81
N ARG A 30 -26.38 22.20 -15.18
CA ARG A 30 -27.56 22.84 -14.58
C ARG A 30 -28.46 23.26 -15.73
N GLY A 31 -29.33 22.35 -16.16
CA GLY A 31 -30.39 22.67 -17.11
C GLY A 31 -31.07 23.94 -16.63
N ALA A 32 -30.97 24.99 -17.43
CA ALA A 32 -31.60 26.27 -17.15
C ALA A 32 -33.11 26.05 -17.27
N LEU A 33 -33.74 25.63 -16.17
CA LEU A 33 -35.18 25.74 -16.02
C LEU A 33 -35.47 27.24 -16.03
N ARG A 34 -35.79 27.77 -17.21
CA ARG A 34 -36.26 29.13 -17.41
C ARG A 34 -37.65 29.25 -16.78
N PHE A 35 -37.68 29.58 -15.50
CA PHE A 35 -38.89 29.98 -14.80
C PHE A 35 -39.00 31.50 -14.82
N SER A 36 -40.15 32.01 -15.27
CA SER A 36 -40.42 33.45 -15.36
C SER A 36 -40.56 34.15 -14.01
N ASP A 37 -40.68 33.40 -12.91
CA ASP A 37 -40.76 33.97 -11.56
C ASP A 37 -40.03 33.09 -10.53
N LEU A 38 -38.97 33.64 -9.93
CA LEU A 38 -38.12 32.99 -8.93
C LEU A 38 -38.40 33.50 -7.50
N THR A 39 -39.32 34.46 -7.35
CA THR A 39 -39.58 35.12 -6.05
C THR A 39 -40.15 34.16 -5.00
N ARG A 40 -40.99 33.19 -5.40
CA ARG A 40 -41.54 32.15 -4.50
C ARG A 40 -40.49 31.14 -4.00
N PHE A 41 -39.45 30.87 -4.78
CA PHE A 41 -38.40 29.90 -4.41
C PHE A 41 -37.31 30.52 -3.51
N LYS A 42 -37.21 31.85 -3.46
CA LYS A 42 -36.22 32.57 -2.64
C LYS A 42 -36.42 32.37 -1.13
N LYS A 43 -37.62 32.01 -0.69
CA LYS A 43 -37.97 31.70 0.71
C LYS A 43 -37.60 30.28 1.15
N ILE A 44 -37.23 29.39 0.23
CA ILE A 44 -36.90 28.00 0.56
C ILE A 44 -35.47 27.96 1.11
N ARG A 45 -35.33 27.48 2.35
CA ARG A 45 -34.00 27.30 2.96
C ARG A 45 -33.22 26.25 2.16
N PRO A 46 -31.92 26.49 1.87
CA PRO A 46 -31.10 25.51 1.18
C PRO A 46 -31.05 24.22 2.01
N SER A 47 -31.42 23.10 1.38
CA SER A 47 -31.40 21.78 2.02
C SER A 47 -29.99 21.46 2.55
N SER A 48 -29.93 20.80 3.70
CA SER A 48 -28.68 20.31 4.30
C SER A 48 -27.89 19.42 3.33
N SER A 49 -28.56 18.72 2.42
CA SER A 49 -27.95 17.95 1.32
C SER A 49 -27.05 18.79 0.42
N LEU A 50 -27.32 20.09 0.26
CA LEU A 50 -26.50 21.00 -0.54
C LEU A 50 -25.11 21.24 0.08
N ARG A 51 -24.98 21.11 1.41
CA ARG A 51 -23.69 21.22 2.12
C ARG A 51 -22.82 19.98 1.84
N TRP A 52 -23.40 18.80 1.92
CA TRP A 52 -22.71 17.52 1.70
C TRP A 52 -22.24 17.31 0.25
N ARG A 53 -22.78 18.07 -0.71
CA ARG A 53 -22.40 17.98 -2.12
C ARG A 53 -20.91 18.20 -2.36
N HIS A 54 -20.27 19.09 -1.61
CA HIS A 54 -18.82 19.32 -1.73
C HIS A 54 -18.02 18.22 -1.02
N SER A 55 -18.52 17.71 0.11
CA SER A 55 -17.91 16.60 0.85
C SER A 55 -17.81 15.33 0.01
N VAL A 56 -18.86 14.98 -0.74
CA VAL A 56 -18.83 13.82 -1.65
C VAL A 56 -17.79 13.98 -2.76
N MET A 57 -17.61 15.20 -3.28
CA MET A 57 -16.58 15.48 -4.28
C MET A 57 -15.17 15.37 -3.68
N ALA A 58 -14.96 15.91 -2.47
CA ALA A 58 -13.68 15.82 -1.76
C ALA A 58 -13.32 14.35 -1.48
N LEU A 59 -14.29 13.55 -1.01
CA LEU A 59 -14.08 12.13 -0.72
C LEU A 59 -13.66 11.33 -1.96
N ARG A 60 -14.26 11.62 -3.13
CA ARG A 60 -13.86 11.00 -4.40
C ARG A 60 -12.42 11.35 -4.80
N LEU A 61 -12.01 12.60 -4.61
CA LEU A 61 -10.64 13.04 -4.91
C LEU A 61 -9.62 12.39 -3.97
N ILE A 62 -9.95 12.29 -2.68
CA ILE A 62 -9.11 11.61 -1.69
C ILE A 62 -8.96 10.13 -2.02
N ALA A 63 -10.06 9.45 -2.37
CA ALA A 63 -10.01 8.05 -2.78
C ALA A 63 -9.12 7.84 -4.02
N LEU A 64 -9.23 8.72 -5.02
CA LEU A 64 -8.36 8.71 -6.20
C LEU A 64 -6.89 8.98 -5.84
N ALA A 65 -6.60 9.92 -4.96
CA ALA A 65 -5.25 10.19 -4.48
C ALA A 65 -4.64 8.98 -3.77
N LEU A 66 -5.42 8.31 -2.91
CA LEU A 66 -5.01 7.08 -2.23
C LEU A 66 -4.73 5.95 -3.23
N LEU A 67 -5.56 5.81 -4.27
CA LEU A 67 -5.30 4.83 -5.33
C LEU A 67 -4.01 5.11 -6.09
N ILE A 68 -3.71 6.38 -6.40
CA ILE A 68 -2.45 6.77 -7.05
C ILE A 68 -1.25 6.45 -6.15
N VAL A 69 -1.33 6.76 -4.85
CA VAL A 69 -0.27 6.46 -3.89
C VAL A 69 -0.10 4.95 -3.73
N ALA A 70 -1.18 4.18 -3.65
CA ALA A 70 -1.13 2.73 -3.60
C ALA A 70 -0.51 2.12 -4.87
N ALA A 71 -0.83 2.68 -6.04
CA ALA A 71 -0.24 2.29 -7.33
C ALA A 71 1.27 2.59 -7.41
N ALA A 72 1.75 3.64 -6.74
CA ALA A 72 3.18 3.93 -6.63
C ALA A 72 3.94 2.91 -5.74
N ARG A 73 3.23 1.97 -5.11
CA ARG A 73 3.76 0.86 -4.29
C ARG A 73 4.78 1.35 -3.25
N PRO A 74 4.34 2.07 -2.19
CA PRO A 74 5.22 2.49 -1.11
C PRO A 74 5.80 1.26 -0.41
N GLN A 75 7.13 1.15 -0.39
CA GLN A 75 7.85 0.10 0.32
C GLN A 75 8.49 0.69 1.58
N SER A 76 8.13 0.10 2.71
CA SER A 76 8.88 0.24 3.96
C SER A 76 10.02 -0.77 3.92
N ARG A 77 11.21 -0.34 3.51
CA ARG A 77 12.42 -1.10 3.81
C ARG A 77 12.75 -0.84 5.26
N GLU A 78 12.35 -1.78 6.12
CA GLU A 78 13.02 -1.98 7.41
C GLU A 78 14.49 -2.18 7.06
N THR A 79 15.34 -1.28 7.54
CA THR A 79 16.80 -1.34 7.40
C THR A 79 17.31 -2.53 8.21
N ILE A 80 17.07 -3.76 7.74
CA ILE A 80 17.91 -4.92 8.05
C ILE A 80 19.16 -4.77 7.18
N LEU A 81 19.87 -3.66 7.36
CA LEU A 81 21.07 -3.31 6.61
C LEU A 81 22.32 -3.30 7.50
N GLU A 82 22.24 -3.72 8.76
CA GLU A 82 23.44 -3.86 9.59
C GLU A 82 24.02 -5.28 9.63
N ASN A 83 23.31 -6.36 9.27
CA ASN A 83 23.87 -7.72 9.41
C ASN A 83 23.48 -8.73 8.31
N ASN A 84 23.08 -8.29 7.11
CA ASN A 84 22.96 -9.21 5.97
C ASN A 84 24.32 -9.50 5.30
N TYR A 85 25.40 -9.54 6.09
CA TYR A 85 26.49 -10.45 5.77
C TYR A 85 25.93 -11.83 6.06
N THR A 86 25.50 -12.55 5.02
CA THR A 86 25.45 -14.00 5.12
C THR A 86 26.90 -14.44 5.30
N GLU A 87 27.37 -14.46 6.54
CA GLU A 87 28.58 -15.19 6.90
C GLU A 87 28.31 -16.64 6.46
N GLY A 88 28.90 -17.04 5.35
CA GLY A 88 28.92 -18.43 4.95
C GLY A 88 29.60 -19.19 6.07
N VAL A 89 28.85 -19.95 6.85
CA VAL A 89 29.42 -20.78 7.91
C VAL A 89 30.03 -22.00 7.22
N ASP A 90 31.35 -22.01 7.07
CA ASP A 90 32.09 -23.21 6.65
C ASP A 90 32.15 -24.18 7.83
N ILE A 91 31.39 -25.27 7.75
CA ILE A 91 31.36 -26.32 8.77
C ILE A 91 32.36 -27.42 8.36
N LEU A 92 33.54 -27.43 8.97
CA LEU A 92 34.50 -28.52 8.84
C LEU A 92 34.17 -29.62 9.86
N LEU A 93 33.68 -30.76 9.37
CA LEU A 93 33.42 -31.94 10.21
C LEU A 93 34.65 -32.84 10.24
N ALA A 94 35.25 -33.02 11.41
CA ALA A 94 36.29 -34.03 11.64
C ALA A 94 35.67 -35.21 12.39
N LEU A 95 35.73 -36.40 11.80
CA LEU A 95 35.29 -37.66 12.40
C LEU A 95 36.54 -38.46 12.81
N ASP A 96 36.60 -38.88 14.07
CA ASP A 96 37.67 -39.76 14.54
C ASP A 96 37.33 -41.21 14.15
N CYS A 97 38.28 -41.90 13.52
CA CYS A 97 38.17 -43.30 13.10
C CYS A 97 39.13 -44.21 13.89
N SER A 98 39.60 -43.78 15.05
CA SER A 98 40.46 -44.58 15.91
C SER A 98 39.76 -45.86 16.40
N GLY A 99 40.53 -46.90 16.72
CA GLY A 99 39.98 -48.21 17.10
C GLY A 99 39.08 -48.20 18.34
N SER A 100 39.13 -47.15 19.16
CA SER A 100 38.21 -46.94 20.28
C SER A 100 36.80 -46.58 19.83
N MET A 101 36.63 -46.05 18.61
CA MET A 101 35.32 -45.75 18.02
C MET A 101 34.57 -47.01 17.57
N SER A 102 35.27 -48.13 17.40
CA SER A 102 34.69 -49.44 17.14
C SER A 102 34.16 -50.15 18.39
N ALA A 103 34.20 -49.50 19.56
CA ALA A 103 33.65 -50.06 20.80
C ALA A 103 32.12 -50.19 20.72
N MET A 104 31.57 -51.32 21.16
CA MET A 104 30.13 -51.59 21.19
C MET A 104 29.53 -51.22 22.55
N ASP A 105 29.68 -49.96 22.95
CA ASP A 105 29.29 -49.46 24.26
C ASP A 105 28.00 -48.62 24.24
N LEU A 106 27.34 -48.52 23.08
CA LEU A 106 26.05 -47.84 22.94
C LEU A 106 24.89 -48.77 23.31
N ASP A 107 24.13 -48.37 24.32
CA ASP A 107 23.07 -49.15 24.98
C ASP A 107 21.93 -49.60 24.04
N PHE A 108 21.71 -48.87 22.95
CA PHE A 108 20.65 -49.18 21.99
C PHE A 108 21.21 -49.91 20.77
N LYS A 109 21.07 -51.25 20.79
CA LYS A 109 21.31 -52.19 19.68
C LYS A 109 22.77 -52.55 19.34
N LYS A 110 23.68 -52.67 20.33
CA LYS A 110 25.07 -53.15 20.12
C LYS A 110 25.74 -52.49 18.89
N ARG A 111 25.66 -51.17 18.81
CA ARG A 111 26.25 -50.38 17.72
C ARG A 111 27.62 -49.88 18.12
N THR A 112 28.49 -49.68 17.13
CA THR A 112 29.73 -48.93 17.32
C THR A 112 29.46 -47.43 17.24
N ARG A 113 30.42 -46.58 17.64
CA ARG A 113 30.27 -45.12 17.59
C ARG A 113 30.33 -44.54 16.17
N LEU A 114 30.62 -45.39 15.18
CA LEU A 114 30.68 -45.05 13.75
C LEU A 114 29.44 -45.51 12.95
N ASP A 115 28.51 -46.25 13.57
CA ASP A 115 27.29 -46.79 12.94
C ASP A 115 26.05 -45.88 13.11
#